data_AF-A0A847BJ54-F1
#
_entry.id   AF-A0A847BJ54-F1
#
_cell.length_a   1.000
_cell.length_b   1.000
_cell.length_c   1.000
_cell.angle_alpha   90.00
_cell.angle_beta   90.00
_cell.angle_gamma   90.00
#
_symmetry.space_group_name_H-M   'P 1'
#
loop_
_entity.id
_entity.type
_entity.pdbx_description
1 polymer ?
#
loop_
_entity_poly.entity_id
_entity_poly.type
_entity_poly.pdbx_seq_one_letter_code
_entity_poly.pdbx_strand_id
1 'polypeptide(L)'
;YQYHTGMVFGAFVPGYGQALAKGGRYDDTGRAFGRARPATGFSMDLKLLATLVQSEPACDGIWAPTAGKGLDAAIAKLRDSGQRVVQALPGQETLPEAHRCDRRLVMSDAGWRTEPLQR
;
A
#
# COMPACT_ATOMS: atom_id res chain seq x y z
N TYR A 1 -22.49 5.01 -23.48
CA TYR A 1 -23.26 5.35 -22.26
C TYR A 1 -24.69 4.78 -22.35
N GLN A 2 -24.87 3.49 -22.68
CA GLN A 2 -26.20 2.90 -22.89
C GLN A 2 -26.31 1.46 -22.39
N TYR A 3 -25.47 1.05 -21.44
CA TYR A 3 -25.55 -0.31 -20.87
C TYR A 3 -26.36 -0.37 -19.58
N HIS A 4 -26.69 0.77 -18.97
CA HIS A 4 -27.56 0.79 -17.80
C HIS A 4 -29.02 0.60 -18.19
N THR A 5 -29.70 -0.29 -17.48
CA THR A 5 -31.11 -0.66 -17.75
C THR A 5 -32.06 -0.23 -16.63
N GLY A 6 -31.56 0.49 -15.62
CA GLY A 6 -32.36 0.92 -14.47
C GLY A 6 -31.59 1.87 -13.56
N MET A 7 -31.71 1.66 -12.25
CA MET A 7 -31.05 2.49 -11.23
C MET A 7 -29.55 2.65 -11.49
N VAL A 8 -29.05 3.87 -11.31
CA VAL A 8 -27.63 4.24 -11.38
C VAL A 8 -27.23 5.01 -10.13
N PHE A 9 -25.96 4.93 -9.74
CA PHE A 9 -25.41 5.65 -8.60
C PHE A 9 -23.95 6.06 -8.83
N GLY A 10 -23.50 7.05 -8.05
CA GLY A 10 -22.10 7.45 -7.97
C GLY A 10 -21.71 7.78 -6.54
N ALA A 11 -20.48 7.42 -6.16
CA ALA A 11 -19.90 7.75 -4.85
C ALA A 11 -18.88 8.88 -5.00
N PHE A 12 -18.96 9.89 -4.12
CA PHE A 12 -18.15 11.10 -4.17
C PHE A 12 -17.53 11.37 -2.80
N VAL A 13 -16.40 12.08 -2.78
CA VAL A 13 -15.77 12.58 -1.56
C VAL A 13 -15.63 14.09 -1.60
N PRO A 14 -15.66 14.78 -0.44
CA PRO A 14 -15.41 16.21 -0.38
C PRO A 14 -14.08 16.60 -1.03
N GLY A 15 -14.07 17.73 -1.74
CA GLY A 15 -12.85 18.24 -2.38
C GLY A 15 -12.47 17.57 -3.70
N TYR A 16 -13.21 16.57 -4.17
CA TYR A 16 -12.95 15.91 -5.45
C TYR A 16 -14.19 15.90 -6.36
N GLY A 17 -14.10 16.56 -7.52
CA GLY A 17 -15.24 16.84 -8.41
C GLY A 17 -15.72 15.66 -9.28
N GLN A 18 -15.04 14.50 -9.24
CA GLN A 18 -15.44 13.33 -10.01
C GLN A 18 -15.84 12.17 -9.08
N ALA A 19 -16.72 11.29 -9.54
CA ALA A 19 -17.13 10.13 -8.75
C ALA A 19 -15.98 9.13 -8.63
N LEU A 20 -15.68 8.68 -7.40
CA LEU A 20 -14.72 7.62 -7.11
C LEU A 20 -15.18 6.26 -7.61
N ALA A 21 -16.48 6.02 -7.47
CA ALA A 21 -17.13 4.82 -7.95
C ALA A 21 -18.42 5.18 -8.69
N LYS A 22 -18.72 4.42 -9.74
CA LYS A 22 -19.95 4.54 -10.53
C LYS A 22 -20.51 3.14 -10.73
N GLY A 23 -21.82 3.01 -10.62
CA GLY A 23 -22.49 1.72 -10.74
C GLY A 23 -23.96 1.85 -11.06
N GLY A 24 -24.59 0.69 -11.21
CA GLY A 24 -26.02 0.61 -11.49
C GLY A 24 -26.42 -0.76 -12.00
N ARG A 25 -27.69 -0.86 -12.40
CA ARG A 25 -28.28 -2.05 -13.03
C ARG A 25 -27.95 -2.09 -14.53
N TYR A 26 -27.64 -3.27 -15.05
CA TYR A 26 -27.25 -3.50 -16.45
C TYR A 26 -27.67 -4.90 -16.95
N ASP A 27 -28.97 -5.11 -17.10
CA ASP A 27 -29.54 -6.44 -17.36
C ASP A 27 -29.23 -6.98 -18.78
N ASP A 28 -28.87 -6.09 -19.72
CA ASP A 28 -28.65 -6.44 -21.13
C ASP A 28 -27.19 -6.71 -21.50
N THR A 29 -26.23 -6.48 -20.61
CA THR A 29 -24.79 -6.64 -20.93
C THR A 29 -24.45 -8.06 -21.41
N GLY A 30 -25.11 -9.08 -20.87
CA GLY A 30 -24.95 -10.47 -21.28
C GLY A 30 -25.48 -10.79 -22.69
N ARG A 31 -26.29 -9.91 -23.30
CA ARG A 31 -26.91 -10.11 -24.62
C ARG A 31 -25.87 -10.31 -25.72
N ALA A 32 -24.74 -9.60 -25.64
CA ALA A 32 -23.61 -9.78 -26.55
C ALA A 32 -22.98 -11.18 -26.49
N PHE A 33 -23.22 -11.92 -25.40
CA PHE A 33 -22.71 -13.27 -25.15
C PHE A 33 -23.82 -14.34 -25.26
N GLY A 34 -24.95 -14.01 -25.90
CA GLY A 34 -26.01 -14.96 -26.22
C GLY A 34 -27.17 -15.02 -25.22
N ARG A 35 -27.13 -14.29 -24.09
CA ARG A 35 -28.24 -14.24 -23.14
C ARG A 35 -28.23 -12.99 -22.25
N ALA A 36 -29.30 -12.20 -22.30
CA ALA A 36 -29.54 -11.15 -21.31
C ALA A 36 -29.87 -11.78 -19.93
N ARG A 37 -29.29 -11.22 -18.86
CA ARG A 37 -29.49 -11.67 -17.47
C ARG A 37 -29.44 -10.45 -16.55
N PRO A 38 -30.40 -10.29 -15.63
CA PRO A 38 -30.36 -9.19 -14.69
C PRO A 38 -29.06 -9.12 -13.91
N ALA A 39 -28.49 -7.92 -13.81
CA ALA A 39 -27.19 -7.70 -13.18
C ALA A 39 -27.09 -6.28 -12.58
N THR A 40 -26.29 -6.16 -11.51
CA THR A 40 -25.95 -4.89 -10.87
C THR A 40 -24.51 -4.94 -10.37
N GLY A 41 -23.85 -3.80 -10.29
CA GLY A 41 -22.46 -3.69 -9.89
C GLY A 41 -21.92 -2.28 -10.04
N PHE A 42 -20.64 -2.10 -9.75
CA PHE A 42 -19.94 -0.82 -9.87
C PHE A 42 -18.48 -1.05 -10.20
N SER A 43 -17.83 0.03 -10.64
CA SER A 43 -16.39 0.14 -10.80
C SER A 43 -15.87 1.32 -10.00
N MET A 44 -14.61 1.25 -9.56
CA MET A 44 -13.94 2.34 -8.84
C MET A 44 -12.53 2.57 -9.37
N ASP A 45 -12.06 3.81 -9.31
CA ASP A 45 -10.67 4.14 -9.62
C ASP A 45 -9.81 3.97 -8.37
N LEU A 46 -9.05 2.87 -8.32
CA LEU A 46 -8.14 2.56 -7.21
C LEU A 46 -6.96 3.52 -7.09
N LYS A 47 -6.48 4.08 -8.22
CA LYS A 47 -5.35 5.03 -8.19
C LYS A 47 -5.80 6.33 -7.55
N LEU A 48 -6.96 6.81 -7.95
CA LEU A 48 -7.57 7.98 -7.35
C LEU A 48 -7.83 7.76 -5.86
N LEU A 49 -8.41 6.61 -5.48
CA LEU A 49 -8.61 6.29 -4.07
C LEU A 49 -7.28 6.32 -3.29
N ALA A 50 -6.20 5.73 -3.84
CA ALA A 50 -4.89 5.72 -3.20
C ALA A 50 -4.29 7.12 -3.02
N THR A 51 -4.60 8.08 -3.90
CA THR A 51 -4.15 9.48 -3.73
C THR A 51 -4.90 10.25 -2.66
N LEU A 52 -6.12 9.82 -2.33
CA LEU A 52 -6.99 10.46 -1.34
C LEU A 52 -6.81 9.89 0.07
N VAL A 53 -6.26 8.68 0.17
CA VAL A 53 -5.96 8.02 1.44
C VAL A 53 -4.50 8.22 1.78
N GLN A 54 -4.21 8.98 2.84
CA GLN A 54 -2.90 8.95 3.48
C GLN A 54 -2.80 7.66 4.31
N SER A 55 -2.13 6.63 3.78
CA SER A 55 -1.84 5.42 4.54
C SER A 55 -0.47 5.53 5.17
N GLU A 56 -0.47 5.59 6.50
CA GLU A 56 0.74 5.40 7.28
C GLU A 56 1.09 3.89 7.34
N PRO A 57 2.38 3.52 7.46
CA PRO A 57 2.75 2.13 7.73
C PRO A 57 2.10 1.64 9.02
N ALA A 58 1.65 0.38 9.05
CA ALA A 58 0.96 -0.20 10.21
C ALA A 58 1.84 -0.31 11.47
N CYS A 59 3.17 -0.23 11.33
CA CYS A 59 4.13 -0.24 12.42
C CYS A 59 5.39 0.55 12.06
N ASP A 60 6.11 0.98 13.09
CA ASP A 60 7.43 1.60 12.95
C ASP A 60 8.47 0.60 12.46
N GLY A 61 9.44 1.11 11.68
CA GLY A 61 10.46 0.33 11.01
C GLY A 61 11.78 0.19 11.77
N ILE A 62 12.56 -0.79 11.34
CA ILE A 62 13.96 -0.98 11.72
C ILE A 62 14.83 -0.46 10.57
N TRP A 63 15.70 0.50 10.86
CA TRP A 63 16.68 1.03 9.91
C TRP A 63 17.89 0.11 9.79
N ALA A 64 18.17 -0.40 8.60
CA ALA A 64 19.34 -1.21 8.31
C ALA A 64 20.39 -0.40 7.54
N PRO A 65 21.70 -0.62 7.80
CA PRO A 65 22.77 0.06 7.07
C PRO A 65 22.80 -0.39 5.60
N THR A 66 23.57 0.31 4.77
CA THR A 66 23.68 -0.01 3.34
C THR A 66 24.32 -1.37 3.08
N ALA A 67 25.34 -1.74 3.86
CA ALA A 67 26.08 -2.98 3.68
C ALA A 67 26.64 -3.51 5.01
N GLY A 68 26.93 -4.80 5.04
CA GLY A 68 27.64 -5.47 6.12
C GLY A 68 27.56 -6.99 5.96
N LYS A 69 28.54 -7.72 6.52
CA LYS A 69 28.60 -9.18 6.38
C LYS A 69 27.34 -9.82 6.98
N GLY A 70 26.64 -10.67 6.22
CA GLY A 70 25.43 -11.34 6.68
C GLY A 70 24.22 -10.44 6.90
N LEU A 71 24.27 -9.18 6.45
CA LEU A 71 23.17 -8.23 6.60
C LEU A 71 21.90 -8.71 5.92
N ASP A 72 21.98 -9.20 4.68
CA ASP A 72 20.82 -9.63 3.90
C ASP A 72 20.04 -10.75 4.61
N ALA A 73 20.76 -11.70 5.23
CA ALA A 73 20.16 -12.77 6.00
C ALA A 73 19.47 -12.25 7.28
N ALA A 74 20.05 -11.26 7.95
CA ALA A 74 19.43 -10.63 9.11
C ALA A 74 18.18 -9.82 8.72
N ILE A 75 18.23 -9.07 7.62
CA ILE A 75 17.09 -8.33 7.06
C ILE A 75 15.97 -9.30 6.67
N ALA A 76 16.28 -10.38 5.96
CA ALA A 76 15.30 -11.39 5.57
C ALA A 76 14.62 -12.00 6.80
N LYS A 77 15.40 -12.43 7.80
CA LYS A 77 14.87 -13.00 9.05
C LYS A 77 13.91 -12.05 9.78
N LEU A 78 14.25 -10.76 9.85
CA LEU A 78 13.39 -9.75 10.48
C LEU A 78 12.09 -9.56 9.69
N ARG A 79 12.16 -9.49 8.35
CA ARG A 79 10.97 -9.38 7.50
C ARG A 79 10.07 -10.61 7.60
N ASP A 80 10.64 -11.81 7.65
CA ASP A 80 9.90 -13.07 7.83
C ASP A 80 9.19 -13.13 9.20
N SER A 81 9.72 -12.45 10.22
CA SER A 81 9.05 -12.25 11.52
C SER A 81 7.99 -11.14 11.53
N GLY A 82 7.65 -10.56 10.36
CA GLY A 82 6.65 -9.50 10.21
C GLY A 82 7.15 -8.09 10.56
N GLN A 83 8.46 -7.90 10.78
CA GLN A 83 9.01 -6.57 11.03
C GLN A 83 9.21 -5.80 9.73
N ARG A 84 8.91 -4.49 9.75
CA ARG A 84 9.27 -3.58 8.67
C ARG A 84 10.75 -3.22 8.76
N VAL A 85 11.53 -3.55 7.75
CA VAL A 85 12.97 -3.20 7.68
C VAL A 85 13.23 -2.32 6.48
N VAL A 86 13.75 -1.11 6.72
CA VAL A 86 14.15 -0.13 5.71
C VAL A 86 15.66 -0.11 5.62
N GLN A 87 16.21 -0.47 4.46
CA GLN A 87 17.66 -0.48 4.25
C GLN A 87 18.09 0.84 3.61
N ALA A 88 19.11 1.47 4.19
CA ALA A 88 19.72 2.68 3.65
C ALA A 88 20.34 2.40 2.27
N LEU A 89 20.12 3.30 1.31
CA LEU A 89 20.83 3.29 0.04
C LEU A 89 22.23 3.92 0.17
N PRO A 90 23.18 3.61 -0.74
CA PRO A 90 24.44 4.32 -0.80
C PRO A 90 24.22 5.82 -0.99
N GLY A 91 24.84 6.65 -0.16
CA GLY A 91 24.71 8.12 -0.22
C GLY A 91 23.37 8.67 0.26
N GLN A 92 22.59 7.90 1.01
CA GLN A 92 21.29 8.36 1.50
C GLN A 92 21.43 9.45 2.56
N GLU A 93 20.84 10.61 2.29
CA GLU A 93 20.87 11.79 3.18
C GLU A 93 19.70 11.82 4.17
N THR A 94 18.58 11.18 3.83
CA THR A 94 17.41 11.11 4.71
C THR A 94 17.68 10.23 5.93
N LEU A 95 17.31 10.72 7.11
CA LEU A 95 17.48 10.02 8.38
C LEU A 95 16.37 8.97 8.62
N PRO A 96 16.59 7.99 9.53
CA PRO A 96 15.62 6.93 9.83
C PRO A 96 14.21 7.42 10.18
N GLU A 97 14.09 8.58 10.82
CA GLU A 97 12.83 9.18 11.27
C GLU A 97 11.95 9.58 10.07
N ALA A 98 12.56 10.05 8.98
CA ALA A 98 11.85 10.37 7.73
C ALA A 98 11.20 9.13 7.10
N HIS A 99 11.68 7.94 7.47
CA HIS A 99 11.17 6.64 7.03
C HIS A 99 10.31 5.96 8.09
N ARG A 100 9.95 6.65 9.17
CA ARG A 100 9.23 6.09 10.33
C ARG A 100 9.91 4.85 10.88
N CYS A 101 11.22 4.94 11.07
CA CYS A 101 11.95 3.94 11.83
C CYS A 101 12.09 4.42 13.27
N ASP A 102 11.90 3.52 14.23
CA ASP A 102 12.07 3.75 15.67
C ASP A 102 13.28 2.98 16.23
N ARG A 103 13.81 2.05 15.43
CA ARG A 103 14.92 1.17 15.75
C ARG A 103 15.94 1.15 14.62
N ARG A 104 17.14 0.67 14.91
CA ARG A 104 18.21 0.43 13.95
C ARG A 104 18.83 -0.94 14.13
N LEU A 105 19.35 -1.50 13.04
CA LEU A 105 20.09 -2.73 13.02
C LEU A 105 21.59 -2.41 13.14
N VAL A 106 22.25 -2.96 14.16
CA VAL A 106 23.68 -2.77 14.40
C VAL A 106 24.40 -4.12 14.48
N MET A 107 25.64 -4.15 14.00
CA MET A 107 26.50 -5.32 14.15
C MET A 107 27.11 -5.32 15.56
N SER A 108 26.96 -6.44 16.27
CA SER A 108 27.58 -6.71 17.57
C SER A 108 28.47 -7.95 17.50
N ASP A 109 29.18 -8.28 18.58
CA ASP A 109 30.03 -9.48 18.66
C ASP A 109 29.24 -10.79 18.47
N ALA A 110 27.94 -10.79 18.80
CA ALA A 110 27.03 -11.91 18.62
C ALA A 110 26.26 -11.88 17.28
N GLY A 111 26.59 -10.93 16.39
CA GLY A 111 25.91 -10.70 15.11
C GLY A 111 24.96 -9.50 15.12
N TRP A 112 24.05 -9.45 14.15
CA TRP A 112 23.11 -8.35 13.95
C TRP A 112 22.05 -8.28 15.06
N ARG A 113 21.90 -7.12 15.69
CA ARG A 113 20.89 -6.85 16.72
C ARG A 113 20.14 -5.55 16.47
N THR A 114 18.88 -5.48 16.92
CA THR A 114 18.07 -4.26 16.87
C THR A 114 18.25 -3.42 18.12
N GLU A 115 18.43 -2.11 17.96
CA GLU A 115 18.50 -1.13 19.05
C GLU A 115 17.50 0.00 18.81
N PRO A 116 16.93 0.63 19.86
CA PRO A 116 16.17 1.86 19.71
C PRO A 116 17.02 2.98 19.09
N LEU A 117 16.42 3.85 18.27
CA LEU A 117 17.06 5.09 17.86
C LEU A 117 17.15 6.03 19.07
N GLN A 118 18.36 6.52 19.37
CA GLN A 118 18.54 7.56 20.37
C GLN A 118 17.94 8.86 19.80
N ARG A 119 16.96 9.44 20.50
CA ARG A 119 16.36 10.73 20.17
C ARG A 119 17.32 11.87 20.46
#